data_AF-A0AAV7KIT8-F1
#
_entry.id   AF-A0AAV7KIT8-F1
#
_cell.length_a   1.000
_cell.length_b   1.000
_cell.length_c   1.000
_cell.angle_alpha   90.00
_cell.angle_beta   90.00
_cell.angle_gamma   90.00
#
_symmetry.space_group_name_H-M   'P 1'
#
loop_
_entity.id
_entity.type
_entity.pdbx_description
1 polymer ?
#
loop_
_entity_poly.entity_id
_entity_poly.type
_entity_poly.pdbx_seq_one_letter_code
_entity_poly.pdbx_strand_id
1 'polypeptide(L)'
;MSVLSKVKSLLGPDVVLISHKVADLQPLQLDKNQHFIDCVDLSQNFSYYSPYYNNYSIFSLYHQANTLLGHGTLSIPDTSEACAIAMMKLFNKFYGNPILTLQACTTLATVRPPKSFARKFNYTYEGVCLSSFREDYCSCGAPIIK
;
A
#
# COMPACT_ATOMS: atom_id res chain seq x y z
N MET A 1 11.25 12.89 -26.23
CA MET A 1 9.96 12.22 -25.93
C MET A 1 9.92 11.99 -24.42
N SER A 2 8.88 12.47 -23.72
CA SER A 2 8.84 12.33 -22.26
C SER A 2 8.53 10.88 -21.84
N VAL A 3 8.97 10.47 -20.65
CA VAL A 3 8.63 9.15 -20.09
C VAL A 3 7.12 8.95 -20.03
N LEU A 4 6.37 10.01 -19.68
CA LEU A 4 4.92 9.96 -19.62
C LEU A 4 4.27 9.74 -20.99
N SER A 5 4.79 10.40 -22.04
CA SER A 5 4.32 10.19 -23.42
C SER A 5 4.53 8.74 -23.85
N LYS A 6 5.66 8.13 -23.46
CA LYS A 6 5.93 6.71 -23.74
C LYS A 6 4.96 5.79 -23.00
N VAL A 7 4.70 6.05 -21.72
CA VAL A 7 3.69 5.29 -20.94
C VAL A 7 2.32 5.40 -21.58
N LYS A 8 1.85 6.62 -21.90
CA LYS A 8 0.55 6.84 -22.58
C LYS A 8 0.44 6.10 -23.91
N SER A 9 1.54 5.98 -24.66
CA SER A 9 1.56 5.25 -25.94
C SER A 9 1.47 3.72 -25.81
N LEU A 10 1.75 3.17 -24.62
CA LEU A 10 1.63 1.73 -24.32
C LEU A 10 0.26 1.37 -23.74
N LEU A 11 -0.55 2.38 -23.44
CA LEU A 11 -1.85 2.26 -22.81
C LEU A 11 -2.97 2.38 -23.86
N GLY A 12 -4.18 1.96 -23.51
CA GLY A 12 -5.30 1.94 -24.44
C GLY A 12 -6.63 1.68 -23.74
N PRO A 13 -7.76 1.84 -24.44
CA PRO A 13 -9.08 1.80 -23.85
C PRO A 13 -9.45 0.43 -23.27
N ASP A 14 -8.75 -0.66 -23.62
CA ASP A 14 -9.02 -2.00 -23.10
C ASP A 14 -8.12 -2.39 -21.90
N VAL A 15 -7.25 -1.48 -21.45
CA VAL A 15 -6.28 -1.75 -20.37
C VAL A 15 -6.95 -1.60 -19.00
N VAL A 16 -6.73 -2.56 -18.11
CA VAL A 16 -7.05 -2.42 -16.68
C VAL A 16 -5.78 -2.11 -15.91
N LEU A 17 -5.78 -1.01 -15.16
CA LEU A 17 -4.67 -0.63 -14.28
C LEU A 17 -4.81 -1.33 -12.93
N ILE A 18 -3.67 -1.68 -12.34
CA ILE A 18 -3.60 -2.24 -10.98
C ILE A 18 -2.78 -1.28 -10.13
N SER A 19 -3.36 -0.86 -9.01
CA SER A 19 -2.72 0.06 -8.07
C SER A 19 -2.87 -0.41 -6.62
N HIS A 20 -2.02 0.10 -5.74
CA HIS A 20 -2.18 0.01 -4.30
C HIS A 20 -2.43 1.42 -3.78
N LYS A 21 -3.69 1.89 -3.93
CA LYS A 21 -4.17 3.28 -3.84
C LYS A 21 -4.25 4.01 -5.19
N VAL A 22 -5.48 4.28 -5.63
CA VAL A 22 -5.74 4.99 -6.90
C VAL A 22 -5.09 6.38 -6.98
N ALA A 23 -4.92 7.05 -5.83
CA ALA A 23 -4.33 8.39 -5.77
C ALA A 23 -2.91 8.45 -6.38
N ASP A 24 -2.17 7.34 -6.36
CA ASP A 24 -0.80 7.28 -6.88
C ASP A 24 -0.75 7.38 -8.42
N LEU A 25 -1.91 7.22 -9.09
CA LEU A 25 -2.04 7.41 -10.53
C LEU A 25 -2.31 8.88 -10.93
N GLN A 26 -2.72 9.75 -10.00
CA GLN A 26 -3.07 11.14 -10.29
C GLN A 26 -1.92 11.92 -10.96
N PRO A 27 -0.64 11.80 -10.53
CA PRO A 27 0.46 12.49 -11.17
C PRO A 27 0.69 12.10 -12.64
N LEU A 28 0.19 10.93 -13.06
CA LEU A 28 0.33 10.44 -14.43
C LEU A 28 -0.70 11.07 -15.40
N GLN A 29 -1.73 11.75 -14.88
CA GLN A 29 -2.76 12.43 -15.69
C GLN A 29 -3.29 11.52 -16.81
N LEU A 30 -3.67 10.29 -16.43
CA LEU A 30 -4.24 9.30 -17.34
C LEU A 30 -5.76 9.47 -17.38
N ASP A 31 -6.30 9.59 -18.59
CA ASP A 31 -7.75 9.69 -18.82
C ASP A 31 -8.40 8.31 -19.01
N LYS A 32 -9.46 8.03 -18.24
CA LYS A 32 -10.29 6.82 -18.35
C LYS A 32 -10.99 6.78 -19.73
N ASN A 33 -11.16 5.60 -20.29
CA ASN A 33 -11.66 5.32 -21.65
C ASN A 33 -10.75 5.78 -22.80
N GLN A 34 -9.65 6.50 -22.51
CA GLN A 34 -8.62 6.81 -23.51
C GLN A 34 -7.36 5.98 -23.25
N HIS A 35 -6.88 5.96 -22.01
CA HIS A 35 -5.65 5.26 -21.63
C HIS A 35 -5.94 3.95 -20.87
N PHE A 36 -7.12 3.78 -20.29
CA PHE A 36 -7.50 2.56 -19.57
C PHE A 36 -9.02 2.45 -19.42
N ILE A 37 -9.57 1.23 -19.38
CA ILE A 37 -11.00 0.99 -19.12
C ILE A 37 -11.33 1.12 -17.64
N ASP A 38 -10.45 0.62 -16.77
CA ASP A 38 -10.72 0.55 -15.35
C ASP A 38 -9.45 0.45 -14.51
N CYS A 39 -9.60 0.65 -13.19
CA CYS A 39 -8.49 0.56 -12.25
C CYS A 39 -8.91 -0.25 -11.02
N VAL A 40 -8.14 -1.28 -10.71
CA VAL A 40 -8.32 -2.09 -9.50
C VAL A 40 -7.41 -1.57 -8.40
N ASP A 41 -8.01 -1.21 -7.27
CA ASP A 41 -7.28 -0.79 -6.07
C ASP A 41 -7.14 -1.94 -5.08
N LEU A 42 -5.95 -2.54 -5.05
CA LEU A 42 -5.65 -3.65 -4.15
C LEU A 42 -5.73 -3.25 -2.67
N SER A 43 -5.56 -1.97 -2.32
CA SER A 43 -5.70 -1.50 -0.94
C SER A 43 -7.13 -1.65 -0.43
N GLN A 44 -8.11 -1.44 -1.30
CA GLN A 44 -9.54 -1.60 -0.99
C GLN A 44 -9.96 -3.07 -1.02
N ASN A 45 -9.47 -3.84 -2.00
CA ASN A 45 -9.78 -5.27 -2.12
C ASN A 45 -9.40 -6.07 -0.86
N PHE A 46 -8.31 -5.70 -0.20
CA PHE A 46 -7.84 -6.36 1.02
C PHE A 46 -8.22 -5.61 2.31
N SER A 47 -9.09 -4.61 2.23
CA SER A 47 -9.52 -3.88 3.43
C SER A 47 -10.28 -4.80 4.38
N TYR A 48 -10.12 -4.54 5.68
CA TYR A 48 -10.79 -5.32 6.73
C TYR A 48 -11.51 -4.39 7.69
N TYR A 49 -12.81 -4.58 7.86
CA TYR A 49 -13.57 -3.84 8.86
C TYR A 49 -13.28 -4.38 10.26
N SER A 50 -12.74 -3.52 11.13
CA SER A 50 -12.55 -3.86 12.53
C SER A 50 -13.77 -3.40 13.35
N PRO A 51 -14.56 -4.32 13.92
CA PRO A 51 -15.70 -3.95 14.77
C PRO A 51 -15.26 -3.25 16.06
N TYR A 52 -14.04 -3.53 16.53
CA TYR A 52 -13.49 -2.90 17.75
C TYR A 52 -13.17 -1.42 17.56
N TYR A 53 -12.62 -1.05 16.38
CA TYR A 53 -12.26 0.34 16.08
C TYR A 53 -13.33 1.07 15.23
N ASN A 54 -14.42 0.39 14.85
CA ASN A 54 -15.49 0.90 14.00
C ASN A 54 -14.96 1.56 12.70
N ASN A 55 -13.93 0.95 12.09
CA ASN A 55 -13.26 1.48 10.90
C ASN A 55 -12.64 0.36 10.04
N TYR A 56 -12.41 0.65 8.77
CA TYR A 56 -11.66 -0.20 7.86
C TYR A 56 -10.16 -0.03 8.05
N SER A 57 -9.48 -1.14 8.27
CA SER A 57 -8.02 -1.23 8.21
C SER A 57 -7.59 -1.38 6.76
N ILE A 58 -6.74 -0.48 6.31
CA ILE A 58 -6.04 -0.57 5.03
C ILE A 58 -4.61 -1.03 5.33
N PHE A 59 -4.19 -2.11 4.67
CA PHE A 59 -2.87 -2.69 4.86
C PHE A 59 -1.90 -2.17 3.81
N SER A 60 -0.64 -1.92 4.20
CA SER A 60 0.41 -1.54 3.25
C SER A 60 0.71 -2.68 2.28
N LEU A 61 1.18 -2.35 1.06
CA LEU A 61 1.59 -3.34 0.07
C LEU A 61 2.64 -4.30 0.63
N TYR A 62 3.58 -3.78 1.42
CA TYR A 62 4.60 -4.58 2.09
C TYR A 62 3.99 -5.62 3.05
N HIS A 63 3.00 -5.23 3.87
CA HIS A 63 2.32 -6.16 4.77
C HIS A 63 1.52 -7.21 3.99
N GLN A 64 0.81 -6.77 2.95
CA GLN A 64 0.04 -7.66 2.08
C GLN A 64 0.93 -8.71 1.42
N ALA A 65 2.00 -8.28 0.76
CA ALA A 65 2.92 -9.17 0.05
C ALA A 65 3.61 -10.17 0.98
N ASN A 66 4.18 -9.71 2.10
CA ASN A 66 4.87 -10.61 3.03
C ASN A 66 3.92 -11.60 3.71
N THR A 67 2.70 -11.17 4.04
CA THR A 67 1.75 -12.05 4.72
C THR A 67 1.12 -13.06 3.76
N LEU A 68 0.76 -12.65 2.55
CA LEU A 68 -0.05 -13.46 1.63
C LEU A 68 0.76 -14.22 0.57
N LEU A 69 1.96 -13.76 0.25
CA LEU A 69 2.89 -14.40 -0.68
C LEU A 69 4.02 -15.15 0.06
N GLY A 70 4.12 -15.00 1.38
CA GLY A 70 5.06 -15.72 2.26
C GLY A 70 6.12 -14.81 2.92
N HIS A 71 6.53 -15.17 4.15
CA HIS A 71 7.55 -14.45 4.90
C HIS A 71 8.95 -14.66 4.30
N GLY A 72 9.69 -13.57 4.03
CA GLY A 72 11.10 -13.62 3.66
C GLY A 72 11.40 -13.85 2.17
N THR A 73 10.40 -14.12 1.33
CA THR A 73 10.57 -14.15 -0.14
C THR A 73 10.71 -12.77 -0.76
N LEU A 74 10.45 -11.74 0.04
CA LEU A 74 10.39 -10.36 -0.41
C LEU A 74 10.93 -9.48 0.73
N SER A 75 12.26 -9.43 0.89
CA SER A 75 12.88 -8.13 1.13
C SER A 75 12.57 -7.30 -0.12
N ILE A 76 11.32 -6.85 -0.29
CA ILE A 76 10.89 -6.01 -1.41
C ILE A 76 11.89 -4.86 -1.34
N PRO A 77 12.84 -4.78 -2.29
CA PRO A 77 13.66 -3.60 -2.39
C PRO A 77 12.66 -2.45 -2.52
N ASP A 78 12.92 -1.31 -1.89
CA ASP A 78 12.01 -0.16 -1.95
C ASP A 78 12.09 0.50 -3.34
N THR A 79 11.79 -0.30 -4.37
CA THR A 79 11.89 0.00 -5.79
C THR A 79 10.52 -0.20 -6.42
N SER A 80 10.18 0.68 -7.35
CA SER A 80 8.87 0.66 -8.01
C SER A 80 8.61 -0.64 -8.78
N GLU A 81 9.65 -1.27 -9.32
CA GLU A 81 9.57 -2.55 -10.03
C GLU A 81 9.13 -3.69 -9.10
N ALA A 82 9.76 -3.82 -7.93
CA ALA A 82 9.44 -4.88 -6.99
C ALA A 82 8.01 -4.73 -6.44
N CYS A 83 7.59 -3.48 -6.18
CA CYS A 83 6.21 -3.17 -5.82
C CYS A 83 5.23 -3.56 -6.93
N ALA A 84 5.52 -3.24 -8.19
CA ALA A 84 4.68 -3.63 -9.34
C ALA A 84 4.55 -5.15 -9.47
N ILE A 85 5.66 -5.88 -9.34
CA ILE A 85 5.65 -7.37 -9.37
C ILE A 85 4.81 -7.93 -8.22
N ALA A 86 4.94 -7.38 -7.01
CA ALA A 86 4.16 -7.82 -5.86
C ALA A 86 2.65 -7.58 -6.07
N MET A 87 2.26 -6.41 -6.58
CA MET A 87 0.87 -6.10 -6.93
C MET A 87 0.32 -7.07 -7.96
N MET A 88 1.07 -7.36 -9.03
CA MET A 88 0.66 -8.32 -10.05
C MET A 88 0.47 -9.74 -9.48
N LYS A 89 1.37 -10.18 -8.59
CA LYS A 89 1.24 -11.49 -7.92
C LYS A 89 0.02 -11.56 -7.01
N LEU A 90 -0.25 -10.50 -6.25
CA LEU A 90 -1.46 -10.40 -5.42
C LEU A 90 -2.72 -10.41 -6.28
N PHE A 91 -2.75 -9.59 -7.33
CA PHE A 91 -3.87 -9.53 -8.28
C PHE A 91 -4.15 -10.91 -8.88
N ASN A 92 -3.16 -11.55 -9.50
CA ASN A 92 -3.34 -12.84 -10.15
C ASN A 92 -3.79 -13.96 -9.20
N LYS A 93 -3.38 -13.91 -7.93
CA LYS A 93 -3.71 -14.95 -6.94
C LYS A 93 -5.11 -14.78 -6.34
N PHE A 94 -5.55 -13.55 -6.14
CA PHE A 94 -6.75 -13.26 -5.32
C PHE A 94 -7.89 -12.61 -6.12
N TYR A 95 -7.57 -11.83 -7.14
CA TYR A 95 -8.58 -11.15 -7.94
C TYR A 95 -9.47 -12.17 -8.67
N GLY A 96 -10.79 -11.99 -8.59
CA GLY A 96 -11.77 -12.94 -9.11
C GLY A 96 -12.05 -14.15 -8.20
N ASN A 97 -11.37 -14.29 -7.06
CA ASN A 97 -11.65 -15.34 -6.07
C ASN A 97 -12.08 -14.73 -4.71
N PRO A 98 -13.38 -14.55 -4.47
CA PRO A 98 -13.87 -13.88 -3.27
C PRO A 98 -13.59 -14.68 -1.98
N ILE A 99 -13.59 -16.01 -2.06
CA ILE A 99 -13.33 -16.88 -0.91
C ILE A 99 -11.87 -16.72 -0.45
N LEU A 100 -10.92 -16.80 -1.39
CA LEU A 100 -9.50 -16.59 -1.10
C LEU A 100 -9.23 -15.15 -0.62
N THR A 101 -9.91 -14.16 -1.19
CA THR A 101 -9.77 -12.75 -0.78
C THR A 101 -10.24 -12.56 0.67
N LEU A 102 -11.38 -13.14 1.06
CA LEU A 102 -11.88 -13.06 2.43
C LEU A 102 -10.93 -13.72 3.44
N GLN A 103 -10.38 -14.89 3.09
CA GLN A 103 -9.37 -15.58 3.89
C GLN A 103 -8.09 -14.73 4.03
N ALA A 104 -7.67 -14.08 2.94
CA ALA A 104 -6.53 -13.17 2.93
C ALA A 104 -6.76 -11.97 3.85
N CYS A 105 -7.92 -11.31 3.79
CA CYS A 105 -8.27 -10.20 4.69
C CYS A 105 -8.23 -10.62 6.17
N THR A 106 -8.77 -11.80 6.47
CA THR A 106 -8.75 -12.35 7.83
C THR A 106 -7.32 -12.61 8.30
N THR A 107 -6.48 -13.17 7.43
CA THR A 107 -5.06 -13.43 7.72
C THR A 107 -4.29 -12.12 7.94
N LEU A 108 -4.55 -11.09 7.13
CA LEU A 108 -3.90 -9.78 7.28
C LEU A 108 -4.28 -9.09 8.60
N ALA A 109 -5.51 -9.28 9.06
CA ALA A 109 -5.98 -8.74 10.33
C ALA A 109 -5.37 -9.45 11.55
N THR A 110 -5.06 -10.74 11.44
CA THR A 110 -4.49 -11.53 12.54
C THR A 110 -2.97 -11.43 12.62
N VAL A 111 -2.28 -11.40 11.47
CA VAL A 111 -0.83 -11.29 11.41
C VAL A 111 -0.43 -9.84 11.67
N ARG A 112 0.27 -9.60 12.79
CA ARG A 112 0.76 -8.26 13.11
C ARG A 112 1.99 -7.92 12.24
N PRO A 113 2.01 -6.74 11.59
CA PRO A 113 3.22 -6.27 10.93
C PRO A 113 4.34 -6.07 11.95
N PRO A 114 5.62 -6.17 11.53
CA PRO A 114 6.74 -5.81 12.38
C PRO A 114 6.59 -4.36 12.86
N LYS A 115 7.06 -4.08 14.09
CA LYS A 115 7.10 -2.71 14.60
C LYS A 115 7.90 -1.83 13.63
N SER A 116 7.36 -0.66 13.30
CA SER A 116 8.10 0.36 12.55
C SER A 116 9.39 0.73 13.28
N PHE A 117 10.37 1.26 12.55
CA PHE A 117 11.64 1.72 13.13
C PHE A 117 11.41 2.67 14.32
N ALA A 118 10.56 3.69 14.14
CA ALA A 118 10.18 4.61 15.22
C ALA A 118 9.62 3.88 16.45
N ARG A 119 8.69 2.91 16.26
CA ARG A 119 8.14 2.13 17.37
C ARG A 119 9.14 1.18 18.03
N LYS A 120 10.20 0.75 17.33
CA LYS A 120 11.27 -0.07 17.93
C LYS A 120 12.11 0.76 18.91
N PHE A 121 12.29 2.05 18.64
CA PHE A 121 13.08 2.97 19.44
C PHE A 121 12.25 3.94 20.27
N ASN A 122 11.00 3.58 20.61
CA ASN A 122 10.09 4.45 21.40
C ASN A 122 10.03 5.90 20.88
N TYR A 123 10.04 6.06 19.56
CA TYR A 123 10.01 7.33 18.84
C TYR A 123 11.20 8.27 19.11
N THR A 124 12.32 7.76 19.64
CA THR A 124 13.57 8.53 19.80
C THR A 124 14.77 7.68 19.37
N TYR A 125 15.56 8.13 18.40
CA TYR A 125 16.77 7.44 17.95
C TYR A 125 17.92 8.43 17.83
N GLU A 126 19.05 8.16 18.47
CA GLU A 126 20.24 9.06 18.46
C GLU A 126 19.91 10.51 18.87
N GLY A 127 18.97 10.69 19.81
CA GLY A 127 18.52 12.00 20.25
C GLY A 127 17.55 12.70 19.30
N VAL A 128 17.21 12.09 18.16
CA VAL A 128 16.26 12.61 17.17
C VAL A 128 14.86 12.04 17.44
N CYS A 129 13.86 12.92 17.48
CA CYS A 129 12.46 12.55 17.54
C CYS A 129 12.00 11.93 16.21
N LEU A 130 11.42 10.73 16.29
CA LEU A 130 10.89 9.96 15.15
C LEU A 130 9.36 9.87 15.15
N SER A 131 8.67 10.57 16.05
CA SER A 131 7.21 10.60 16.05
C SER A 131 6.72 11.37 14.83
N SER A 132 5.77 10.80 14.09
CA SER A 132 4.86 11.66 13.30
C SER A 132 4.15 12.57 14.29
N PHE A 133 4.05 13.87 13.97
CA PHE A 133 3.69 14.94 14.91
C PHE A 133 2.52 14.53 15.83
N ARG A 134 2.85 14.13 17.07
CA ARG A 134 1.93 13.67 18.10
C ARG A 134 2.45 14.22 19.42
N GLU A 135 1.61 15.02 20.08
CA GLU A 135 1.96 15.75 21.30
C GLU A 135 2.51 14.82 22.39
N ASP A 136 1.87 13.65 22.59
CA ASP A 136 2.28 12.67 23.60
C ASP A 136 3.65 12.00 23.35
N TYR A 137 4.20 12.10 22.13
CA TYR A 137 5.39 11.34 21.71
C TYR A 137 6.51 12.20 21.12
N CYS A 138 6.35 13.53 20.98
CA CYS A 138 7.46 14.41 20.58
C CYS A 138 8.39 14.67 21.77
N SER A 139 9.63 14.22 21.66
CA SER A 139 10.75 14.61 22.53
C SER A 139 11.51 15.83 22.00
N CYS A 140 11.07 16.38 20.87
CA CYS A 140 11.74 17.42 20.10
C CYS A 140 11.59 18.85 20.64
N GLY A 141 10.61 19.11 21.50
CA GLY A 141 10.33 20.45 22.02
C GLY A 141 9.90 21.48 20.97
N ALA A 142 9.65 21.06 19.73
CA ALA A 142 9.19 21.95 18.66
C ALA A 142 7.79 22.50 18.98
N PRO A 143 7.53 23.79 18.71
CA PRO A 143 6.24 24.40 18.98
C PRO A 143 5.13 23.70 18.19
N ILE A 144 4.06 23.36 18.90
CA ILE A 144 2.87 22.73 18.32
C ILE A 144 2.00 23.84 17.74
N ILE A 145 1.87 23.89 16.42
CA ILE A 145 0.86 24.74 15.77
C ILE A 145 -0.48 24.02 15.97
N LYS A 146 -1.33 24.59 16.83
CA LYS A 146 -2.71 24.12 17.06
C LYS A 146 -3.65 24.74 16.03
#